data_AF-A0A396QUJ6-F1
#
_entry.id   AF-A0A396QUJ6-F1
#
_cell.length_a   1.000
_cell.length_b   1.000
_cell.length_c   1.000
_cell.angle_alpha   90.00
_cell.angle_beta   90.00
_cell.angle_gamma   90.00
#
_symmetry.space_group_name_H-M   'P 1'
#
loop_
_entity.id
_entity.type
_entity.pdbx_description
1 polymer ?
#
loop_
_entity_poly.entity_id
_entity_poly.type
_entity_poly.pdbx_seq_one_letter_code
_entity_poly.pdbx_strand_id
1 'polypeptide(L)'
;MPKKQKRPARFDFKPFSKQQRRLIHWWRPAVRVSQNDFVIADGAIRSGKTIAMIIGFLTWSQEMFSGQSFILAGKTMGALKKNVVRPMLQILEAWGWPYEYIRSGTDARLEIGSNTYYLYGANTEASQDALQGLTAAGAYADEAALFPQNFIDQMIGRCSVPGTKIWMNCNPGNPHNYIKEEFLDKAEEKHVYHLHFMMDDNWTLPASVKERYKRTCRLAAYFTSGLSWACGWQRTG
;
A
#
# COMPACT_ATOMS: atom_id res chain seq x y z
N MET A 1 9.52 29.87 -20.70
CA MET A 1 8.32 29.36 -20.00
C MET A 1 8.62 27.97 -19.47
N PRO A 2 8.43 27.67 -18.18
CA PRO A 2 8.56 26.30 -17.69
C PRO A 2 7.53 25.42 -18.40
N LYS A 3 7.95 24.29 -18.97
CA LYS A 3 7.05 23.35 -19.66
C LYS A 3 5.95 22.92 -18.69
N LYS A 4 4.70 23.31 -18.97
CA LYS A 4 3.51 22.85 -18.23
C LYS A 4 3.52 21.32 -18.23
N GLN A 5 3.72 20.72 -17.06
CA GLN A 5 3.76 19.26 -16.95
C GLN A 5 2.38 18.71 -17.33
N LYS A 6 2.36 17.71 -18.23
CA LYS A 6 1.12 17.06 -18.65
C LYS A 6 0.53 16.30 -17.45
N ARG A 7 -0.69 16.67 -17.04
CA ARG A 7 -1.43 15.96 -15.98
C ARG A 7 -1.73 14.53 -16.41
N PRO A 8 -1.74 13.56 -15.48
CA PRO A 8 -2.04 12.18 -15.79
C PRO A 8 -3.52 12.02 -16.20
N ALA A 9 -3.83 10.95 -16.91
CA ALA A 9 -5.21 10.61 -17.24
C ALA A 9 -6.00 10.28 -15.97
N ARG A 10 -7.25 10.75 -15.89
CA ARG A 10 -8.16 10.44 -14.77
C ARG A 10 -8.37 8.93 -14.62
N PHE A 11 -8.46 8.47 -13.38
CA PHE A 11 -8.81 7.09 -13.08
C PHE A 11 -10.29 6.82 -13.39
N ASP A 12 -10.58 5.73 -14.08
CA ASP A 12 -11.95 5.27 -14.38
C ASP A 12 -12.41 4.32 -13.27
N PHE A 13 -13.22 4.84 -12.34
CA PHE A 13 -13.72 4.05 -11.22
C PHE A 13 -14.73 3.00 -11.69
N LYS A 14 -14.52 1.77 -11.24
CA LYS A 14 -15.46 0.65 -11.39
C LYS A 14 -15.96 0.22 -10.02
N PRO A 15 -17.09 -0.51 -9.95
CA PRO A 15 -17.62 -1.00 -8.68
C PRO A 15 -16.58 -1.80 -7.89
N PHE A 16 -16.47 -1.50 -6.59
CA PHE A 16 -15.56 -2.18 -5.68
C PHE A 16 -16.22 -3.44 -5.10
N SER A 17 -15.45 -4.52 -5.01
CA SER A 17 -15.88 -5.74 -4.34
C SER A 17 -16.08 -5.55 -2.85
N LYS A 18 -16.68 -6.54 -2.18
CA LYS A 18 -16.84 -6.53 -0.72
C LYS A 18 -15.48 -6.42 -0.01
N GLN A 19 -14.47 -7.16 -0.47
CA GLN A 19 -13.13 -7.15 0.13
C GLN A 19 -12.41 -5.81 -0.07
N GLN A 20 -12.54 -5.21 -1.26
CA GLN A 20 -12.02 -3.86 -1.51
C GLN A 20 -12.68 -2.81 -0.61
N ARG A 21 -14.01 -2.87 -0.43
CA ARG A 21 -14.73 -1.95 0.46
C ARG A 21 -14.30 -2.08 1.92
N ARG A 22 -14.04 -3.31 2.39
CA ARG A 22 -13.48 -3.55 3.73
C ARG A 22 -12.14 -2.83 3.89
N LEU A 23 -11.23 -2.98 2.92
CA LEU A 23 -9.94 -2.29 2.94
C LEU A 23 -10.06 -0.77 2.80
N ILE A 24 -11.03 -0.26 2.05
CA ILE A 24 -11.22 1.20 1.92
C ILE A 24 -11.73 1.82 3.22
N HIS A 25 -12.59 1.11 3.98
CA HIS A 25 -13.36 1.70 5.08
C HIS A 25 -13.00 1.21 6.48
N TRP A 26 -12.01 0.34 6.64
CA TRP A 26 -11.68 -0.26 7.95
C TRP A 26 -11.36 0.75 9.07
N TRP A 27 -10.87 1.93 8.71
CA TRP A 27 -10.45 2.98 9.64
C TRP A 27 -11.61 3.85 10.15
N ARG A 28 -12.82 3.75 9.57
CA ARG A 28 -13.94 4.62 9.96
C ARG A 28 -14.32 4.37 11.43
N PRO A 29 -14.50 5.41 12.26
CA PRO A 29 -14.73 5.23 13.71
C PRO A 29 -15.91 4.32 14.09
N ALA A 30 -16.92 4.22 13.20
CA ALA A 30 -18.11 3.40 13.43
C ALA A 30 -17.88 1.88 13.34
N VAL A 31 -16.76 1.41 12.78
CA VAL A 31 -16.49 -0.03 12.63
C VAL A 31 -15.51 -0.52 13.69
N ARG A 32 -15.79 -1.66 14.33
CA ARG A 32 -14.93 -2.22 15.40
C ARG A 32 -13.46 -2.39 14.98
N VAL A 33 -13.23 -2.73 13.71
CA VAL A 33 -11.88 -2.94 13.17
C VAL A 33 -11.05 -1.65 13.11
N SER A 34 -11.64 -0.47 13.29
CA SER A 34 -10.92 0.81 13.33
C SER A 34 -9.99 0.95 14.54
N GLN A 35 -10.17 0.10 15.56
CA GLN A 35 -9.30 0.02 16.73
C GLN A 35 -7.96 -0.65 16.43
N ASN A 36 -7.78 -1.23 15.24
CA ASN A 36 -6.49 -1.77 14.82
C ASN A 36 -5.52 -0.64 14.45
N ASP A 37 -4.24 -0.88 14.72
CA ASP A 37 -3.14 0.03 14.38
C ASP A 37 -2.62 -0.24 12.96
N PHE A 38 -2.72 -1.49 12.53
CA PHE A 38 -2.23 -1.95 11.23
C PHE A 38 -3.36 -2.50 10.38
N VAL A 39 -3.26 -2.30 9.07
CA VAL A 39 -3.96 -3.12 8.09
C VAL A 39 -2.95 -3.78 7.16
N ILE A 40 -3.07 -5.10 7.02
CA ILE A 40 -2.24 -5.87 6.09
C ILE A 40 -3.13 -6.52 5.05
N ALA A 41 -2.97 -6.11 3.79
CA ALA A 41 -3.63 -6.71 2.65
C ALA A 41 -2.65 -7.58 1.86
N ASP A 42 -2.69 -8.89 2.09
CA ASP A 42 -1.87 -9.85 1.34
C ASP A 42 -2.67 -10.56 0.23
N GLY A 43 -2.03 -11.49 -0.46
CA GLY A 43 -2.65 -12.33 -1.48
C GLY A 43 -2.28 -11.98 -2.92
N ALA A 44 -3.10 -12.41 -3.86
CA ALA A 44 -2.77 -12.47 -5.29
C ALA A 44 -2.42 -11.12 -5.95
N ILE A 45 -1.56 -11.16 -6.98
CA ILE A 45 -1.41 -10.03 -7.91
C ILE A 45 -2.72 -9.79 -8.66
N ARG A 46 -2.93 -8.54 -9.10
CA ARG A 46 -4.12 -8.12 -9.86
C ARG A 46 -5.46 -8.30 -9.13
N SER A 47 -5.45 -8.55 -7.81
CA SER A 47 -6.65 -8.60 -6.97
C SER A 47 -7.29 -7.24 -6.66
N GLY A 48 -6.68 -6.14 -7.11
CA GLY A 48 -7.20 -4.78 -6.89
C GLY A 48 -6.93 -4.22 -5.49
N LYS A 49 -6.11 -4.91 -4.67
CA LYS A 49 -5.72 -4.46 -3.32
C LYS A 49 -5.02 -3.10 -3.31
N THR A 50 -4.10 -2.84 -4.24
CA THR A 50 -3.33 -1.59 -4.28
C THR A 50 -4.23 -0.37 -4.47
N ILE A 51 -5.17 -0.42 -5.43
CA ILE A 51 -6.12 0.68 -5.68
C ILE A 51 -7.03 0.90 -4.47
N ALA A 52 -7.59 -0.17 -3.91
CA ALA A 52 -8.43 -0.06 -2.71
C ALA A 52 -7.66 0.52 -1.52
N MET A 53 -6.40 0.12 -1.33
CA MET A 53 -5.55 0.67 -0.27
C MET A 53 -5.20 2.14 -0.50
N ILE A 54 -4.88 2.55 -1.74
CA ILE A 54 -4.60 3.97 -2.06
C ILE A 54 -5.81 4.83 -1.72
N ILE A 55 -7.00 4.39 -2.13
CA ILE A 55 -8.26 5.11 -1.85
C ILE A 55 -8.48 5.21 -0.34
N GLY A 56 -8.41 4.07 0.36
CA GLY A 56 -8.56 4.03 1.82
C GLY A 56 -7.58 4.97 2.52
N PHE A 57 -6.30 4.88 2.18
CA PHE A 57 -5.24 5.70 2.76
C PHE A 57 -5.42 7.19 2.50
N LEU A 58 -5.75 7.60 1.26
CA LEU A 58 -6.01 8.99 0.94
C LEU A 58 -7.22 9.54 1.69
N THR A 59 -8.35 8.81 1.70
CA THR A 59 -9.55 9.24 2.42
C THR A 59 -9.33 9.32 3.92
N TRP A 60 -8.66 8.33 4.51
CA TRP A 60 -8.32 8.31 5.93
C TRP A 60 -7.40 9.48 6.32
N SER A 61 -6.29 9.65 5.60
CA SER A 61 -5.31 10.69 5.93
C SER A 61 -5.89 12.10 5.80
N GLN A 62 -6.77 12.33 4.82
CA GLN A 62 -7.41 13.64 4.62
C GLN A 62 -8.59 13.88 5.57
N GLU A 63 -9.38 12.85 5.93
CA GLU A 63 -10.50 13.02 6.87
C GLU A 63 -10.03 13.13 8.34
N MET A 64 -8.93 12.46 8.70
CA MET A 64 -8.49 12.33 10.10
C MET A 64 -7.34 13.27 10.50
N PHE A 65 -6.64 13.87 9.54
CA PHE A 65 -5.45 14.69 9.82
C PHE A 65 -5.39 15.94 8.95
N SER A 66 -4.77 16.98 9.50
CA SER A 66 -4.46 18.23 8.80
C SER A 66 -3.08 18.72 9.22
N GLY A 67 -2.29 19.23 8.27
CA GLY A 67 -0.94 19.74 8.52
C GLY A 67 0.07 18.65 8.91
N GLN A 68 -0.20 17.39 8.58
CA GLN A 68 0.63 16.24 9.00
C GLN A 68 1.46 15.67 7.86
N SER A 69 2.52 14.98 8.26
CA SER A 69 3.40 14.24 7.35
C SER A 69 3.05 12.76 7.34
N PHE A 70 3.19 12.12 6.19
CA PHE A 70 2.95 10.69 5.98
C PHE A 70 4.10 10.07 5.20
N ILE A 71 4.29 8.77 5.41
CA ILE A 71 5.30 7.97 4.69
C ILE A 71 4.63 7.17 3.59
N LEU A 72 5.13 7.26 2.36
CA LEU A 72 4.82 6.36 1.25
C LEU A 72 6.10 5.60 0.88
N ALA A 73 6.12 4.30 1.09
CA ALA A 73 7.28 3.45 0.85
C ALA A 73 6.98 2.35 -0.18
N GLY A 74 7.97 2.06 -1.01
CA GLY A 74 7.98 0.89 -1.88
C GLY A 74 9.37 0.29 -1.92
N LYS A 75 9.52 -0.92 -2.49
CA LYS A 75 10.82 -1.62 -2.54
C LYS A 75 11.93 -0.73 -3.10
N THR A 76 11.61 0.00 -4.16
CA THR A 76 12.47 1.04 -4.74
C THR A 76 11.64 2.28 -5.02
N MET A 77 12.27 3.45 -5.11
CA MET A 77 11.60 4.69 -5.51
C MET A 77 10.90 4.56 -6.87
N GLY A 78 11.52 3.85 -7.82
CA GLY A 78 10.93 3.61 -9.15
C GLY A 78 9.67 2.74 -9.09
N ALA A 79 9.70 1.68 -8.29
CA ALA A 79 8.54 0.81 -8.07
C ALA A 79 7.39 1.58 -7.40
N LEU A 80 7.70 2.32 -6.32
CA LEU A 80 6.72 3.17 -5.62
C LEU A 80 6.05 4.16 -6.59
N LYS A 81 6.86 4.87 -7.39
CA LYS A 81 6.34 5.85 -8.37
C LYS A 81 5.40 5.20 -9.38
N LYS A 82 5.72 4.00 -9.85
CA LYS A 82 4.95 3.28 -10.88
C LYS A 82 3.67 2.65 -10.31
N ASN A 83 3.76 2.00 -9.17
CA ASN A 83 2.70 1.15 -8.62
C ASN A 83 1.72 1.91 -7.72
N VAL A 84 2.19 2.97 -7.05
CA VAL A 84 1.39 3.72 -6.08
C VAL A 84 1.18 5.16 -6.52
N VAL A 85 2.26 5.94 -6.67
CA VAL A 85 2.14 7.39 -6.92
C VAL A 85 1.40 7.66 -8.22
N ARG A 86 1.76 6.97 -9.32
CA ARG A 86 1.08 7.19 -10.60
C ARG A 86 -0.43 6.92 -10.48
N PRO A 87 -0.92 5.75 -10.03
CA PRO A 87 -2.35 5.54 -9.81
C PRO A 87 -2.98 6.52 -8.81
N MET A 88 -2.28 6.88 -7.74
CA MET A 88 -2.71 7.89 -6.77
C MET A 88 -2.99 9.23 -7.45
N LEU A 89 -2.10 9.72 -8.31
CA LEU A 89 -2.34 10.95 -9.06
C LEU A 89 -3.54 10.86 -10.01
N GLN A 90 -3.76 9.70 -10.64
CA GLN A 90 -4.95 9.49 -11.50
C GLN A 90 -6.25 9.54 -10.70
N ILE A 91 -6.24 9.01 -9.48
CA ILE A 91 -7.35 9.06 -8.53
C ILE A 91 -7.61 10.50 -8.10
N LEU A 92 -6.58 11.26 -7.74
CA LEU A 92 -6.70 12.67 -7.35
C LEU A 92 -7.27 13.52 -8.50
N GLU A 93 -6.81 13.32 -9.74
CA GLU A 93 -7.37 14.00 -10.93
C GLU A 93 -8.83 13.61 -11.19
N ALA A 94 -9.24 12.38 -10.85
CA ALA A 94 -10.63 11.94 -10.99
C ALA A 94 -11.54 12.52 -9.90
N TRP A 95 -11.04 12.68 -8.67
CA TRP A 95 -11.75 13.36 -7.58
C TRP A 95 -11.70 14.89 -7.67
N GLY A 96 -10.84 15.45 -8.52
CA GLY A 96 -10.61 16.89 -8.60
C GLY A 96 -9.85 17.46 -7.40
N TRP A 97 -9.11 16.62 -6.67
CA TRP A 97 -8.31 17.04 -5.52
C TRP A 97 -7.01 17.71 -6.00
N PRO A 98 -6.73 18.96 -5.60
CA PRO A 98 -5.49 19.61 -5.94
C PRO A 98 -4.31 18.94 -5.23
N TYR A 99 -3.18 18.85 -5.92
CA TYR A 99 -1.95 18.32 -5.36
C TYR A 99 -0.73 18.97 -6.01
N GLU A 100 0.37 19.01 -5.26
CA GLU A 100 1.70 19.29 -5.79
C GLU A 100 2.56 18.01 -5.75
N TYR A 101 3.35 17.78 -6.81
CA TYR A 101 4.25 16.64 -6.86
C TYR A 101 5.70 17.06 -7.06
N ILE A 102 6.45 17.01 -5.96
CA ILE A 102 7.89 17.26 -5.92
C ILE A 102 8.62 15.94 -6.22
N ARG A 103 9.12 15.81 -7.46
CA ARG A 103 9.59 14.52 -8.03
C ARG A 103 11.03 14.15 -7.69
N SER A 104 11.85 15.14 -7.33
CA SER A 104 13.30 15.07 -7.24
C SER A 104 13.81 16.02 -6.15
N GLY A 105 15.02 15.78 -5.68
CA GLY A 105 15.60 16.44 -4.52
C GLY A 105 15.77 15.45 -3.38
N THR A 106 16.24 15.95 -2.24
CA THR A 106 16.39 15.16 -1.01
C THR A 106 15.03 14.68 -0.48
N ASP A 107 13.97 15.46 -0.70
CA ASP A 107 12.63 15.21 -0.14
C ASP A 107 11.56 15.08 -1.22
N ALA A 108 11.64 14.00 -2.01
CA ALA A 108 10.59 13.67 -2.96
C ALA A 108 9.27 13.42 -2.20
N ARG A 109 8.20 14.15 -2.56
CA ARG A 109 6.93 14.12 -1.82
C ARG A 109 5.74 14.53 -2.67
N LEU A 110 4.54 14.18 -2.21
CA LEU A 110 3.27 14.74 -2.66
C LEU A 110 2.72 15.66 -1.58
N GLU A 111 2.12 16.77 -1.97
CA GLU A 111 1.37 17.64 -1.07
C GLU A 111 -0.08 17.63 -1.52
N ILE A 112 -0.99 17.26 -0.62
CA ILE A 112 -2.43 17.11 -0.90
C ILE A 112 -3.20 17.77 0.24
N GLY A 113 -3.96 18.82 -0.06
CA GLY A 113 -4.56 19.65 0.99
C GLY A 113 -3.47 20.30 1.86
N SER A 114 -3.57 20.14 3.18
CA SER A 114 -2.55 20.59 4.14
C SER A 114 -1.53 19.51 4.50
N ASN A 115 -1.68 18.28 3.99
CA ASN A 115 -0.85 17.14 4.36
C ASN A 115 0.26 16.87 3.34
N THR A 116 1.38 16.35 3.84
CA THR A 116 2.58 16.05 3.06
C THR A 116 2.89 14.56 3.10
N TYR A 117 3.19 13.96 1.95
CA TYR A 117 3.39 12.53 1.77
C TYR A 117 4.78 12.26 1.18
N TYR A 118 5.74 11.94 2.03
CA TYR A 118 7.13 11.71 1.65
C TYR A 118 7.32 10.33 1.00
N LEU A 119 8.11 10.29 -0.07
CA LEU A 119 8.33 9.09 -0.87
C LEU A 119 9.67 8.46 -0.51
N TYR A 120 9.69 7.16 -0.22
CA TYR A 120 10.90 6.44 0.14
C TYR A 120 11.06 5.13 -0.64
N GLY A 121 12.31 4.83 -1.01
CA GLY A 121 12.71 3.52 -1.52
C GLY A 121 13.39 2.72 -0.42
N ALA A 122 12.75 1.64 0.03
CA ALA A 122 13.22 0.86 1.19
C ALA A 122 14.62 0.23 1.02
N ASN A 123 15.09 0.10 -0.22
CA ASN A 123 16.37 -0.53 -0.57
C ASN A 123 17.59 0.41 -0.59
N THR A 124 17.47 1.67 -0.14
CA THR A 124 18.57 2.64 -0.19
C THR A 124 18.91 3.15 1.20
N GLU A 125 20.20 3.19 1.55
CA GLU A 125 20.71 3.71 2.83
C GLU A 125 20.30 5.18 3.05
N ALA A 126 20.42 6.00 2.00
CA ALA A 126 19.98 7.40 2.04
C ALA A 126 18.48 7.56 2.41
N SER A 127 17.62 6.60 2.02
CA SER A 127 16.21 6.64 2.45
C SER A 127 16.03 6.24 3.91
N GLN A 128 16.89 5.37 4.46
CA GLN A 128 16.87 5.03 5.88
C GLN A 128 17.31 6.22 6.72
N ASP A 129 18.38 6.90 6.33
CA ASP A 129 18.87 8.11 7.01
C ASP A 129 17.87 9.26 6.96
N ALA A 130 17.28 9.52 5.78
CA ALA A 130 16.27 10.56 5.62
C ALA A 130 14.98 10.28 6.42
N LEU A 131 14.67 9.01 6.67
CA LEU A 131 13.52 8.62 7.48
C LEU A 131 13.76 8.87 8.98
N GLN A 132 15.02 8.96 9.44
CA GLN A 132 15.33 9.16 10.85
C GLN A 132 14.91 10.53 11.41
N GLY A 133 14.72 11.54 10.56
CA GLY A 133 14.32 12.89 10.98
C GLY A 133 12.81 13.15 10.97
N LEU A 134 12.01 12.23 10.43
CA LEU A 134 10.60 12.49 10.14
C LEU A 134 9.69 12.10 11.31
N THR A 135 8.75 12.97 11.68
CA THR A 135 7.57 12.61 12.47
C THR A 135 6.39 12.44 11.53
N ALA A 136 5.76 11.26 11.52
CA ALA A 136 4.67 10.92 10.63
C ALA A 136 3.39 10.57 11.39
N ALA A 137 2.24 10.88 10.78
CA ALA A 137 0.91 10.50 11.24
C ALA A 137 0.41 9.18 10.65
N GLY A 138 1.24 8.51 9.84
CA GLY A 138 0.96 7.20 9.28
C GLY A 138 1.89 6.84 8.15
N ALA A 139 1.82 5.57 7.74
CA ALA A 139 2.62 5.03 6.66
C ALA A 139 1.81 4.14 5.72
N TYR A 140 2.20 4.14 4.45
CA TYR A 140 1.76 3.22 3.41
C TYR A 140 2.99 2.49 2.86
N ALA A 141 2.98 1.16 2.88
CA ALA A 141 4.04 0.31 2.33
C ALA A 141 3.52 -0.61 1.23
N ASP A 142 3.98 -0.39 0.00
CA ASP A 142 3.72 -1.26 -1.16
C ASP A 142 4.75 -2.37 -1.25
N GLU A 143 4.29 -3.62 -1.39
CA GLU A 143 5.15 -4.81 -1.40
C GLU A 143 6.01 -4.94 -0.13
N ALA A 144 5.42 -4.67 1.04
CA ALA A 144 6.13 -4.62 2.33
C ALA A 144 6.94 -5.89 2.66
N ALA A 145 6.51 -7.06 2.19
CA ALA A 145 7.25 -8.31 2.35
C ALA A 145 8.64 -8.31 1.69
N LEU A 146 8.92 -7.35 0.79
CA LEU A 146 10.22 -7.19 0.11
C LEU A 146 11.13 -6.16 0.81
N PHE A 147 10.69 -5.57 1.92
CA PHE A 147 11.47 -4.54 2.61
C PHE A 147 12.47 -5.20 3.58
N PRO A 148 13.63 -4.58 3.80
CA PRO A 148 14.48 -4.89 4.94
C PRO A 148 13.71 -4.73 6.27
N GLN A 149 13.94 -5.62 7.24
CA GLN A 149 13.27 -5.57 8.54
C GLN A 149 13.51 -4.23 9.25
N ASN A 150 14.77 -3.79 9.28
CA ASN A 150 15.16 -2.53 9.90
C ASN A 150 14.44 -1.31 9.29
N PHE A 151 14.15 -1.32 7.99
CA PHE A 151 13.37 -0.25 7.37
C PHE A 151 11.92 -0.25 7.87
N ILE A 152 11.29 -1.44 7.99
CA ILE A 152 9.93 -1.57 8.52
C ILE A 152 9.86 -1.03 9.95
N ASP A 153 10.80 -1.44 10.81
CA ASP A 153 10.83 -1.03 12.21
C ASP A 153 11.05 0.48 12.34
N GLN A 154 11.97 1.05 11.57
CA GLN A 154 12.20 2.49 11.56
C GLN A 154 10.96 3.24 11.05
N MET A 155 10.33 2.79 9.95
CA MET A 155 9.11 3.40 9.40
C MET A 155 7.99 3.44 10.44
N ILE A 156 7.76 2.34 11.16
CA ILE A 156 6.76 2.26 12.23
C ILE A 156 7.16 3.18 13.38
N GLY A 157 8.43 3.17 13.79
CA GLY A 157 8.94 4.01 14.88
C GLY A 157 8.81 5.52 14.64
N ARG A 158 8.69 5.98 13.39
CA ARG A 158 8.43 7.39 13.03
C ARG A 158 6.95 7.78 13.09
N CYS A 159 6.06 6.80 13.17
CA CYS A 159 4.62 7.02 13.18
C CYS A 159 4.11 7.20 14.62
N SER A 160 4.33 8.39 15.20
CA SER A 160 4.05 8.65 16.63
C SER A 160 2.84 9.55 16.91
N VAL A 161 2.21 10.13 15.88
CA VAL A 161 1.04 11.00 16.08
C VAL A 161 -0.17 10.18 16.56
N PRO A 162 -0.96 10.66 17.53
CA PRO A 162 -2.17 9.98 17.97
C PRO A 162 -3.13 9.67 16.82
N GLY A 163 -3.67 8.45 16.80
CA GLY A 163 -4.56 7.99 15.74
C GLY A 163 -3.86 7.49 14.48
N THR A 164 -2.53 7.39 14.50
CA THR A 164 -1.72 6.84 13.40
C THR A 164 -2.19 5.45 12.99
N LYS A 165 -2.06 5.15 11.69
CA LYS A 165 -2.35 3.84 11.12
C LYS A 165 -1.30 3.47 10.09
N ILE A 166 -0.91 2.20 10.10
CA ILE A 166 0.07 1.65 9.16
C ILE A 166 -0.64 0.75 8.15
N TRP A 167 -0.44 1.05 6.87
CA TRP A 167 -1.09 0.38 5.76
C TRP A 167 -0.06 -0.39 4.96
N MET A 168 -0.14 -1.71 4.95
CA MET A 168 0.83 -2.55 4.24
C MET A 168 0.11 -3.47 3.26
N ASN A 169 0.50 -3.46 1.99
CA ASN A 169 0.12 -4.52 1.07
C ASN A 169 1.34 -5.35 0.66
N CYS A 170 1.13 -6.64 0.42
CA CYS A 170 2.17 -7.50 -0.11
C CYS A 170 1.59 -8.68 -0.89
N ASN A 171 2.48 -9.42 -1.56
CA ASN A 171 2.16 -10.77 -2.03
C ASN A 171 2.85 -11.75 -1.06
N PRO A 172 2.23 -12.90 -0.75
CA PRO A 172 2.85 -13.90 0.12
C PRO A 172 4.21 -14.33 -0.45
N GLY A 173 5.21 -14.37 0.41
CA GLY A 173 6.56 -14.81 0.11
C GLY A 173 6.94 -16.03 0.94
N ASN A 174 8.24 -16.14 1.26
CA ASN A 174 8.80 -17.15 2.16
C ASN A 174 7.97 -17.29 3.46
N PRO A 175 7.67 -18.52 3.94
CA PRO A 175 7.04 -18.73 5.25
C PRO A 175 7.74 -18.03 6.42
N HIS A 176 9.05 -17.79 6.34
CA HIS A 176 9.84 -17.09 7.37
C HIS A 176 10.01 -15.59 7.07
N ASN A 177 9.04 -14.98 6.38
CA ASN A 177 9.09 -13.56 6.12
C ASN A 177 8.70 -12.78 7.38
N TYR A 178 9.40 -11.68 7.62
CA TYR A 178 9.17 -10.81 8.78
C TYR A 178 7.73 -10.31 8.91
N ILE A 179 7.10 -9.87 7.80
CA ILE A 179 5.70 -9.42 7.84
C ILE A 179 4.77 -10.55 8.30
N LYS A 180 5.07 -11.79 7.92
CA LYS A 180 4.26 -12.93 8.33
C LYS A 180 4.49 -13.27 9.80
N GLU A 181 5.73 -13.56 10.18
CA GLU A 181 6.06 -14.03 11.53
C GLU A 181 5.80 -12.98 12.61
N GLU A 182 6.07 -11.69 12.32
CA GLU A 182 5.96 -10.63 13.33
C GLU A 182 4.60 -9.95 13.37
N PHE A 183 3.88 -9.89 12.24
CA PHE A 183 2.58 -9.20 12.19
C PHE A 183 1.41 -10.13 11.93
N LEU A 184 1.46 -11.01 10.93
CA LEU A 184 0.30 -11.86 10.59
C LEU A 184 0.09 -12.99 11.60
N ASP A 185 1.16 -13.69 11.99
CA ASP A 185 1.09 -14.77 12.98
C ASP A 185 0.77 -14.24 14.39
N LYS A 186 1.01 -12.94 14.64
CA LYS A 186 0.74 -12.22 15.90
C LYS A 186 -0.33 -11.15 15.75
N ALA A 187 -1.27 -11.33 14.83
CA ALA A 187 -2.19 -10.27 14.41
C ALA A 187 -3.04 -9.69 15.55
N GLU A 188 -3.50 -10.54 16.49
CA GLU A 188 -4.30 -10.08 17.63
C GLU A 188 -3.45 -9.24 18.61
N GLU A 189 -2.27 -9.72 18.98
CA GLU A 189 -1.31 -9.03 19.86
C GLU A 189 -0.89 -7.67 19.28
N LYS A 190 -0.66 -7.62 17.97
CA LYS A 190 -0.18 -6.43 17.25
C LYS A 190 -1.30 -5.53 16.76
N HIS A 191 -2.56 -5.82 17.07
CA HIS A 191 -3.72 -5.07 16.56
C HIS A 191 -3.69 -4.90 15.04
N VAL A 192 -3.57 -6.02 14.32
CA VAL A 192 -3.51 -6.09 12.87
C VAL A 192 -4.85 -6.51 12.29
N TYR A 193 -5.43 -5.66 11.45
CA TYR A 193 -6.52 -6.04 10.57
C TYR A 193 -5.98 -6.72 9.30
N HIS A 194 -6.06 -8.05 9.25
CA HIS A 194 -5.61 -8.82 8.08
C HIS A 194 -6.74 -9.02 7.05
N LEU A 195 -6.44 -8.76 5.79
CA LEU A 195 -7.30 -9.01 4.64
C LEU A 195 -6.56 -9.79 3.55
N HIS A 196 -6.96 -11.04 3.32
CA HIS A 196 -6.43 -11.83 2.20
C HIS A 196 -7.21 -11.53 0.92
N PHE A 197 -6.51 -11.15 -0.16
CA PHE A 197 -7.11 -10.81 -1.44
C PHE A 197 -6.85 -11.87 -2.51
N MET A 198 -7.91 -12.27 -3.22
CA MET A 198 -7.86 -13.18 -4.35
C MET A 198 -8.14 -12.45 -5.67
N MET A 199 -7.82 -13.06 -6.81
CA MET A 199 -8.09 -12.44 -8.11
C MET A 199 -9.59 -12.19 -8.33
N ASP A 200 -10.44 -12.99 -7.70
CA ASP A 200 -11.90 -12.85 -7.79
C ASP A 200 -12.47 -11.64 -7.04
N ASP A 201 -11.69 -11.06 -6.12
CA ASP A 201 -12.03 -9.78 -5.49
C ASP A 201 -11.89 -8.59 -6.45
N ASN A 202 -11.32 -8.79 -7.64
CA ASN A 202 -11.26 -7.78 -8.68
C ASN A 202 -12.33 -7.99 -9.75
N TRP A 203 -13.42 -7.24 -9.63
CA TRP A 203 -14.54 -7.28 -10.58
C TRP A 203 -14.24 -6.59 -11.91
N THR A 204 -13.12 -5.87 -12.03
CA THR A 204 -12.72 -5.20 -13.28
C THR A 204 -11.99 -6.12 -14.26
N LEU A 205 -11.54 -7.30 -13.80
CA LEU A 205 -10.85 -8.27 -14.63
C LEU A 205 -11.86 -9.17 -15.36
N PRO A 206 -11.85 -9.19 -16.70
CA PRO A 206 -12.67 -10.12 -17.46
C PRO A 206 -12.34 -11.57 -17.14
N ALA A 207 -13.35 -12.45 -17.18
CA ALA A 207 -13.19 -13.88 -16.90
C ALA A 207 -12.10 -14.52 -17.78
N SER A 208 -12.05 -14.18 -19.07
CA SER A 208 -11.04 -14.65 -20.02
C SER A 208 -9.61 -14.29 -19.62
N VAL A 209 -9.41 -13.11 -19.01
CA VAL A 209 -8.10 -12.68 -18.51
C VAL A 209 -7.73 -13.47 -17.25
N LYS A 210 -8.69 -13.69 -16.34
CA LYS A 210 -8.47 -14.53 -15.15
C LYS A 210 -8.09 -15.96 -15.55
N GLU A 211 -8.80 -16.55 -16.51
CA GLU A 211 -8.49 -17.88 -17.05
C GLU A 211 -7.11 -17.94 -17.72
N ARG A 212 -6.72 -16.90 -18.47
CA ARG A 212 -5.36 -16.80 -19.01
C ARG A 212 -4.32 -16.81 -17.89
N TYR A 213 -4.52 -16.03 -16.83
CA TYR A 213 -3.60 -16.04 -15.68
C TYR A 213 -3.52 -17.41 -14.99
N LYS A 214 -4.66 -18.09 -14.82
CA LYS A 214 -4.71 -19.46 -14.29
C LYS A 214 -3.94 -20.46 -15.15
N ARG A 215 -3.94 -20.31 -16.48
CA ARG A 215 -3.21 -21.19 -17.41
C ARG A 215 -1.72 -20.89 -17.49
N THR A 216 -1.35 -19.60 -17.53
CA THR A 216 0.04 -19.18 -17.81
C THR A 216 0.91 -19.13 -16.56
N CYS A 217 0.33 -18.84 -15.39
CA CYS A 217 1.12 -18.74 -14.18
C CYS A 217 1.29 -20.13 -13.55
N ARG A 218 2.52 -20.64 -13.45
CA ARG A 218 2.82 -21.86 -12.66
C ARG A 218 2.33 -21.77 -11.21
N LEU A 219 2.14 -20.54 -10.72
CA LEU A 219 1.55 -20.21 -9.43
C LEU A 219 0.00 -20.21 -9.45
N ALA A 220 -0.66 -20.85 -10.43
CA ALA A 220 -2.11 -20.89 -10.57
C ALA A 220 -2.86 -21.19 -9.27
N ALA A 221 -2.31 -22.09 -8.45
CA ALA A 221 -2.85 -22.43 -7.14
C ALA A 221 -2.86 -21.24 -6.15
N TYR A 222 -1.89 -20.32 -6.21
CA TYR A 222 -1.93 -19.08 -5.41
C TYR A 222 -3.06 -18.13 -5.80
N PHE A 223 -3.58 -18.23 -7.02
CA PHE A 223 -4.66 -17.38 -7.51
C PHE A 223 -6.05 -17.94 -7.23
N THR A 224 -6.15 -19.25 -6.92
CA THR A 224 -7.42 -19.97 -6.84
C THR A 224 -7.63 -20.79 -5.57
N SER A 225 -6.57 -21.17 -4.83
CA SER A 225 -6.67 -22.07 -3.68
C SER A 225 -6.19 -21.49 -2.35
N GLY A 226 -5.96 -20.17 -2.26
CA GLY A 226 -5.61 -19.51 -1.00
C GLY A 226 -4.28 -20.02 -0.42
N LEU A 227 -3.32 -20.38 -1.28
CA LEU A 227 -2.01 -20.82 -0.82
C LEU A 227 -1.36 -19.68 -0.03
N SER A 228 -1.29 -19.95 1.28
CA SER A 228 -0.68 -19.09 2.27
C SER A 228 0.83 -19.04 2.07
N TRP A 229 1.46 -18.18 2.85
CA TRP A 229 2.90 -18.08 3.03
C TRP A 229 3.65 -19.43 3.12
N ALA A 230 2.98 -20.54 3.44
CA ALA A 230 3.53 -21.90 3.46
C ALA A 230 4.16 -22.38 2.12
N CYS A 231 3.79 -21.82 0.97
CA CYS A 231 4.23 -22.32 -0.33
C CYS A 231 5.31 -21.44 -1.02
N GLY A 232 5.79 -20.41 -0.30
CA GLY A 232 6.49 -19.23 -0.85
C GLY A 232 7.82 -19.50 -1.54
N TRP A 233 7.95 -19.03 -2.79
CA TRP A 233 9.20 -18.83 -3.56
C TRP A 233 10.33 -19.85 -3.27
N GLN A 234 10.19 -21.08 -3.79
CA GLN A 234 11.39 -21.84 -4.14
C GLN A 234 12.12 -21.05 -5.23
N ARG A 235 13.20 -20.34 -4.85
CA ARG A 235 14.17 -19.79 -5.79
C ARG A 235 14.62 -20.93 -6.71
N THR A 236 14.24 -20.90 -7.97
CA THR A 236 14.87 -21.73 -8.98
C THR A 236 16.08 -21.00 -9.53
N GLY A 237 17.27 -21.57 -9.31
CA GLY A 237 18.50 -21.35 -10.10
C GLY A 237 19.17 -19.99 -9.93
#